data_AF-A0A2A8HDH9-F1
#
_entry.id   AF-A0A2A8HDH9-F1
#
_cell.length_a   1.000
_cell.length_b   1.000
_cell.length_c   1.000
_cell.angle_alpha   90.00
_cell.angle_beta   90.00
_cell.angle_gamma   90.00
#
_symmetry.space_group_name_H-M   'P 1'
#
loop_
_entity.id
_entity.type
_entity.pdbx_description
1 polymer ?
#
loop_
_entity_poly.entity_id
_entity_poly.type
_entity_poly.pdbx_seq_one_letter_code
_entity_poly.pdbx_strand_id
1 'polypeptide(L)'
;MSNETSYKTLCEFEKSYLENFVEKEDGKIEFSLFHLDENEKPFLTQSITYHSFEELFEKQYKNAFVNSLESLDIKELDNHLGNGTLDPILARDNSIRSRYEEITKERDLDIDGSPDRIDMDDTKNTVQTVGDLSTVKNATNKEIQTGNEKKEKIKPKHYDRGR
;
A
#
# COMPACT_ATOMS: atom_id res chain seq x y z
N MET A 1 7.21 18.36 14.39
CA MET A 1 8.57 17.84 14.53
C MET A 1 9.47 18.51 13.49
N SER A 2 10.78 18.58 13.75
CA SER A 2 11.76 18.87 12.68
C SER A 2 11.98 17.59 11.86
N ASN A 3 12.22 17.72 10.55
CA ASN A 3 12.54 16.57 9.68
C ASN A 3 13.70 15.75 10.25
N GLU A 4 14.69 16.41 10.83
CA GLU A 4 15.85 15.75 11.42
C GLU A 4 15.47 14.88 12.63
N THR A 5 14.50 15.34 13.42
CA THR A 5 13.95 14.56 14.53
C THR A 5 13.20 13.34 14.02
N SER A 6 12.42 13.47 12.94
CA SER A 6 11.71 12.35 12.33
C SER A 6 12.65 11.28 11.78
N TYR A 7 13.71 11.69 11.05
CA TYR A 7 14.73 10.75 10.57
C TYR A 7 15.50 10.09 11.71
N LYS A 8 15.80 10.81 12.78
CA LYS A 8 16.41 10.23 13.97
C LYS A 8 15.54 9.14 14.59
N THR A 9 14.25 9.41 14.78
CA THR A 9 13.30 8.41 15.30
C THR A 9 13.19 7.19 14.40
N LEU A 10 13.18 7.37 13.07
CA LEU A 10 13.21 6.25 12.11
C LEU A 10 14.49 5.44 12.21
N CYS A 11 15.66 6.09 12.29
CA CYS A 11 16.92 5.40 12.47
C CYS A 11 16.93 4.61 13.79
N GLU A 12 16.38 5.18 14.88
CA GLU A 12 16.30 4.50 16.18
C GLU A 12 15.34 3.30 16.15
N PHE A 13 14.24 3.40 15.39
CA PHE A 13 13.28 2.32 15.22
C PHE A 13 13.86 1.13 14.46
N GLU A 14 14.58 1.38 13.36
CA GLU A 14 15.17 0.32 12.51
C GLU A 14 16.50 -0.22 13.04
N LYS A 15 17.10 0.46 14.02
CA LYS A 15 18.41 0.10 14.57
C LYS A 15 18.40 -1.30 15.17
N SER A 16 19.33 -2.15 14.72
CA SER A 16 19.54 -3.44 15.37
C SER A 16 20.40 -3.35 16.64
N TYR A 17 20.36 -4.39 17.48
CA TYR A 17 21.22 -4.47 18.68
C TYR A 17 22.72 -4.43 18.36
N LEU A 18 23.11 -4.87 17.16
CA LEU A 18 24.51 -4.88 16.71
C LEU A 18 24.92 -3.59 16.02
N GLU A 19 24.03 -2.61 15.96
CA GLU A 19 24.30 -1.32 15.36
C GLU A 19 24.30 -0.24 16.44
N ASN A 20 25.14 0.76 16.24
CA ASN A 20 25.11 1.97 17.04
C ASN A 20 25.29 3.19 16.16
N PHE A 21 24.68 4.31 16.55
CA PHE A 21 25.01 5.60 15.98
C PHE A 21 24.99 6.67 17.06
N VAL A 22 25.92 7.61 16.96
CA VAL A 22 26.05 8.72 17.91
C VAL A 22 26.23 10.02 17.13
N GLU A 23 25.45 11.01 17.50
CA GLU A 23 25.57 12.38 16.99
C GLU A 23 26.73 13.09 17.71
N LYS A 24 27.67 13.64 16.93
CA LYS A 24 28.85 14.36 17.40
C LYS A 24 28.53 15.84 17.60
N GLU A 25 29.41 16.53 18.33
CA GLU A 25 29.28 17.98 18.57
C GLU A 25 29.26 18.83 17.29
N ASP A 26 29.83 18.31 16.20
CA ASP A 26 29.83 18.96 14.89
C ASP A 26 28.56 18.66 14.05
N GLY A 27 27.58 17.97 14.62
CA GLY A 27 26.34 17.55 13.95
C GLY A 27 26.48 16.36 13.03
N LYS A 28 27.68 15.77 12.88
CA LYS A 28 27.86 14.54 12.12
C LYS A 28 27.44 13.32 12.93
N ILE A 29 27.10 12.24 12.24
CA ILE A 29 26.66 11.00 12.87
C ILE A 29 27.70 9.93 12.61
N GLU A 30 28.23 9.34 13.68
CA GLU A 30 29.09 8.17 13.58
C GLU A 30 28.25 6.91 13.76
N PHE A 31 28.10 6.15 12.69
CA PHE A 31 27.50 4.82 12.66
C PHE A 31 28.57 3.75 12.89
N SER A 32 28.24 2.74 13.68
CA SER A 32 29.09 1.63 14.06
C SER A 32 28.33 0.31 13.94
N LEU A 33 28.90 -0.66 13.24
CA LEU A 33 28.37 -2.02 13.12
C LEU A 33 29.29 -2.99 13.86
N PHE A 34 28.69 -3.79 14.73
CA PHE A 34 29.36 -4.81 15.54
C PHE A 34 29.01 -6.21 15.03
N HIS A 35 29.94 -7.14 15.15
CA HIS A 35 29.67 -8.56 15.02
C HIS A 35 30.07 -9.27 16.31
N LEU A 36 29.45 -10.41 16.57
CA LEU A 36 29.81 -11.27 17.70
C LEU A 36 30.91 -12.24 17.27
N ASP A 37 31.93 -12.41 18.10
CA ASP A 37 32.94 -13.45 17.92
C ASP A 37 32.41 -14.83 18.36
N GLU A 38 33.27 -15.86 18.29
CA GLU A 38 32.94 -17.23 18.72
C GLU A 38 32.54 -17.32 20.20
N ASN A 39 32.87 -16.32 21.02
CA ASN A 39 32.54 -16.24 22.44
C ASN A 39 31.43 -15.22 22.71
N GLU A 40 30.66 -14.83 21.69
CA GLU A 40 29.58 -13.85 21.75
C GLU A 40 30.05 -12.44 22.18
N LYS A 41 31.33 -12.10 22.01
CA LYS A 41 31.83 -10.76 22.33
C LYS A 41 31.68 -9.84 21.12
N PRO A 42 31.08 -8.64 21.29
CA PRO A 42 30.95 -7.70 20.20
C PRO A 42 32.31 -7.09 19.85
N PHE A 43 32.63 -7.06 18.56
CA PHE A 43 33.77 -6.32 18.02
C PHE A 43 33.33 -5.42 16.86
N LEU A 44 33.92 -4.23 16.79
CA LEU A 44 33.61 -3.26 15.75
C LEU A 44 34.11 -3.77 14.40
N THR A 45 33.19 -3.89 13.45
CA THR A 45 33.51 -4.34 12.09
C THR A 45 33.59 -3.17 11.12
N GLN A 46 32.71 -2.18 11.30
CA GLN A 46 32.61 -1.04 10.40
C GLN A 46 32.25 0.21 11.20
N SER A 47 32.89 1.33 10.87
CA SER A 47 32.49 2.67 11.30
C SER A 47 32.39 3.58 10.09
N ILE A 48 31.28 4.29 9.95
CA ILE A 48 31.01 5.25 8.87
C ILE A 48 30.53 6.55 9.50
N THR A 49 30.97 7.68 8.95
CA THR A 49 30.43 8.99 9.34
C THR A 49 29.47 9.51 8.26
N TYR A 50 28.30 9.96 8.69
CA TYR A 50 27.28 10.62 7.87
C TYR A 50 27.13 12.08 8.30
N HIS A 51 26.60 12.92 7.40
CA HIS A 51 26.42 14.35 7.62
C HIS A 51 25.07 14.71 8.27
N SER A 52 24.06 13.83 8.19
CA SER A 52 22.73 14.01 8.79
C SER A 52 22.02 12.67 8.99
N PHE A 53 20.95 12.66 9.81
CA PHE A 53 20.12 11.47 10.06
C PHE A 53 19.38 11.06 8.80
N GLU A 54 19.01 12.03 7.96
CA GLU A 54 18.48 11.77 6.63
C GLU A 54 19.46 10.95 5.77
N GLU A 55 20.74 11.33 5.74
CA GLU A 55 21.73 10.60 4.95
C GLU A 55 21.98 9.19 5.50
N LEU A 56 22.04 9.03 6.82
CA LEU A 56 22.12 7.73 7.47
C LEU A 56 20.91 6.86 7.10
N PHE A 57 19.71 7.42 7.21
CA PHE A 57 18.47 6.71 6.88
C PHE A 57 18.46 6.26 5.42
N GLU A 58 18.73 7.16 4.48
CA GLU A 58 18.72 6.84 3.06
C GLU A 58 19.72 5.74 2.70
N LYS A 59 20.91 5.75 3.31
CA LYS A 59 21.98 4.81 2.97
C LYS A 59 21.87 3.47 3.67
N GLN A 60 21.37 3.41 4.92
CA GLN A 60 21.31 2.18 5.71
C GLN A 60 19.91 1.65 5.98
N TYR A 61 18.98 2.52 6.36
CA TYR A 61 17.72 2.07 6.94
C TYR A 61 16.52 2.13 5.99
N LYS A 62 16.62 2.84 4.87
CA LYS A 62 15.49 3.04 3.94
C LYS A 62 14.88 1.72 3.46
N ASN A 63 15.70 0.75 3.09
CA ASN A 63 15.21 -0.55 2.63
C ASN A 63 14.57 -1.36 3.78
N ALA A 64 15.18 -1.34 4.97
CA ALA A 64 14.63 -1.99 6.15
C ALA A 64 13.26 -1.39 6.49
N PHE A 65 13.17 -0.06 6.49
CA PHE A 65 11.93 0.66 6.75
C PHE A 65 10.83 0.36 5.74
N VAL A 66 11.14 0.25 4.45
CA VAL A 66 10.14 -0.16 3.45
C VAL A 66 9.62 -1.58 3.74
N ASN A 67 10.49 -2.51 4.14
CA ASN A 67 10.05 -3.86 4.55
C ASN A 67 9.20 -3.82 5.82
N SER A 68 9.53 -2.94 6.77
CA SER A 68 8.75 -2.71 7.98
C SER A 68 7.36 -2.17 7.65
N LEU A 69 7.23 -1.25 6.69
CA LEU A 69 5.93 -0.78 6.19
C LEU A 69 5.07 -1.93 5.66
N GLU A 70 5.66 -2.83 4.90
CA GLU A 70 4.96 -4.00 4.34
C GLU A 70 4.53 -4.98 5.43
N SER A 71 5.36 -5.16 6.47
CA SER A 71 5.18 -6.19 7.49
C SER A 71 4.34 -5.78 8.69
N LEU A 72 4.37 -4.51 9.11
CA LEU A 72 3.74 -4.02 10.33
C LEU A 72 2.45 -3.26 10.04
N ASP A 73 1.44 -3.42 10.89
CA ASP A 73 0.21 -2.60 10.82
C ASP A 73 0.55 -1.10 10.97
N ILE A 74 -0.16 -0.25 10.24
CA ILE A 74 0.06 1.21 10.24
C ILE A 74 -0.14 1.77 11.64
N LYS A 75 -1.12 1.24 12.38
CA LYS A 75 -1.38 1.65 13.77
C LYS A 75 -0.23 1.27 14.70
N GLU A 76 0.35 0.09 14.52
CA GLU A 76 1.51 -0.33 15.29
C GLU A 76 2.72 0.55 14.97
N LEU A 77 2.94 0.85 13.70
CA LEU A 77 4.01 1.72 13.26
C LEU A 77 3.87 3.14 13.85
N ASP A 78 2.68 3.72 13.80
CA ASP A 78 2.40 5.03 14.42
C ASP A 78 2.58 5.00 15.94
N ASN A 79 2.20 3.91 16.60
CA ASN A 79 2.42 3.74 18.04
C ASN A 79 3.92 3.67 18.39
N HIS A 80 4.73 3.02 17.56
CA HIS A 80 6.17 2.88 17.78
C HIS A 80 6.94 4.15 17.43
N LEU A 81 6.61 4.81 16.32
CA LEU A 81 7.30 6.01 15.85
C LEU A 81 6.78 7.29 16.50
N GLY A 82 5.57 7.26 17.05
CA GLY A 82 4.87 8.41 17.57
C GLY A 82 4.17 9.22 16.47
N ASN A 83 2.97 9.72 16.81
CA ASN A 83 2.15 10.50 15.89
C ASN A 83 2.93 11.71 15.34
N GLY A 84 2.94 11.83 14.00
CA GLY A 84 3.58 12.94 13.29
C GLY A 84 5.04 12.74 12.91
N THR A 85 5.60 11.54 13.14
CA THR A 85 6.94 11.16 12.63
C THR A 85 6.91 10.83 11.15
N LEU A 86 5.83 10.20 10.65
CA LEU A 86 5.70 9.77 9.26
C LEU A 86 5.35 10.89 8.28
N ASP A 87 4.45 11.81 8.65
CA ASP A 87 3.98 12.88 7.74
C ASP A 87 5.11 13.67 7.07
N PRO A 88 6.16 14.14 7.80
CA PRO A 88 7.27 14.87 7.19
C PRO A 88 8.07 14.03 6.20
N ILE A 89 8.15 12.72 6.44
CA ILE A 89 8.90 11.77 5.62
C ILE A 89 8.13 11.47 4.34
N LEU A 90 6.82 11.22 4.44
CA LEU A 90 5.92 11.03 3.29
C LEU A 90 5.82 12.28 2.40
N ALA A 91 5.92 13.47 3.01
CA ALA A 91 5.96 14.72 2.25
C ALA A 91 7.26 14.88 1.44
N ARG A 92 8.37 14.30 1.90
CA ARG A 92 9.70 14.49 1.32
C ARG A 92 10.12 13.37 0.37
N ASP A 93 9.86 12.13 0.74
CA ASP A 93 10.25 10.95 -0.03
C ASP A 93 9.04 10.35 -0.77
N ASN A 94 8.93 10.70 -2.06
CA ASN A 94 7.87 10.20 -2.92
C ASN A 94 7.87 8.67 -3.04
N SER A 95 9.02 8.00 -2.94
CA SER A 95 9.11 6.54 -3.04
C SER A 95 8.48 5.88 -1.82
N ILE A 96 8.78 6.40 -0.63
CA ILE A 96 8.18 5.91 0.62
C ILE A 96 6.69 6.20 0.62
N ARG A 97 6.28 7.41 0.17
CA ARG A 97 4.86 7.77 0.08
C ARG A 97 4.08 6.82 -0.82
N SER A 98 4.57 6.55 -2.02
CA SER A 98 3.86 5.63 -2.94
C SER A 98 3.72 4.23 -2.36
N ARG A 99 4.74 3.71 -1.67
CA ARG A 99 4.65 2.41 -0.98
C ARG A 99 3.68 2.43 0.19
N TYR A 100 3.72 3.47 1.00
CA TYR A 100 2.79 3.65 2.10
C TYR A 100 1.33 3.67 1.61
N GLU A 101 1.04 4.42 0.55
CA GLU A 101 -0.30 4.48 -0.06
C GLU A 101 -0.74 3.13 -0.65
N GLU A 102 0.16 2.41 -1.32
CA GLU A 102 -0.10 1.08 -1.88
C GLU A 102 -0.47 0.07 -0.78
N ILE A 103 0.34 0.01 0.29
CA ILE A 103 0.11 -0.89 1.42
C ILE A 103 -1.17 -0.53 2.17
N THR A 104 -1.42 0.77 2.38
CA THR A 104 -2.66 1.22 3.04
C THR A 104 -3.87 0.80 2.22
N LYS A 105 -3.81 0.95 0.89
CA LYS A 105 -4.88 0.53 -0.01
C LYS A 105 -5.05 -1.00 -0.05
N GLU A 106 -3.97 -1.77 -0.09
CA GLU A 106 -4.03 -3.23 -0.02
C GLU A 106 -4.63 -3.71 1.30
N ARG A 107 -4.35 -3.01 2.41
CA ARG A 107 -4.91 -3.33 3.72
C ARG A 107 -6.36 -2.93 3.92
N ASP A 108 -6.76 -1.80 3.38
CA ASP A 108 -8.18 -1.44 3.36
C ASP A 108 -9.02 -2.48 2.59
N LEU A 109 -8.40 -3.29 1.71
CA LEU A 109 -9.03 -4.44 1.04
C LEU A 109 -8.91 -5.76 1.82
N ASP A 110 -8.12 -5.82 2.91
CA ASP A 110 -7.85 -7.03 3.68
C ASP A 110 -8.37 -7.01 5.14
N ILE A 111 -8.79 -5.85 5.67
CA ILE A 111 -9.36 -5.71 7.01
C ILE A 111 -10.90 -5.78 6.99
N ASP A 112 -11.47 -6.99 6.98
CA ASP A 112 -12.72 -7.25 7.73
C ASP A 112 -13.00 -8.72 8.10
N GLY A 113 -12.11 -9.68 7.79
CA GLY A 113 -12.40 -11.11 8.05
C GLY A 113 -13.65 -11.62 7.32
N SER A 114 -14.18 -10.84 6.39
CA SER A 114 -15.20 -11.18 5.42
C SER A 114 -14.57 -11.02 4.03
N PRO A 115 -15.05 -11.72 3.01
CA PRO A 115 -14.61 -11.45 1.66
C PRO A 115 -15.23 -10.12 1.22
N ASP A 116 -14.41 -9.10 0.97
CA ASP A 116 -14.79 -7.93 0.17
C ASP A 116 -15.12 -8.39 -1.26
N ARG A 117 -16.33 -8.93 -1.38
CA ARG A 117 -17.01 -9.09 -2.65
C ARG A 117 -17.34 -7.70 -3.13
N ILE A 118 -16.54 -7.20 -4.07
CA ILE A 118 -16.98 -6.24 -5.09
C ILE A 118 -17.61 -5.00 -4.46
N ASP A 119 -16.85 -3.92 -4.34
CA ASP A 119 -17.45 -2.63 -4.06
C ASP A 119 -18.65 -2.43 -5.00
N MET A 120 -19.84 -2.26 -4.42
CA MET A 120 -21.06 -2.12 -5.20
C MET A 120 -21.06 -0.81 -6.00
N ASP A 121 -20.10 0.08 -5.71
CA ASP A 121 -19.76 1.25 -6.54
C ASP A 121 -18.79 0.95 -7.71
N ASP A 122 -18.03 -0.15 -7.67
CA ASP A 122 -17.24 -0.66 -8.81
C ASP A 122 -18.09 -1.49 -9.78
N THR A 123 -19.28 -1.91 -9.36
CA THR A 123 -20.38 -2.29 -10.27
C THR A 123 -21.22 -1.09 -10.67
N LYS A 124 -20.61 0.04 -11.04
CA LYS A 124 -21.28 1.02 -11.92
C LYS A 124 -21.37 0.50 -13.35
N ASN A 125 -21.99 -0.66 -13.53
CA ASN A 125 -22.94 -0.84 -14.62
C ASN A 125 -24.33 -0.51 -14.08
N THR A 126 -24.48 0.73 -13.62
CA THR A 126 -25.78 1.29 -13.25
C THR A 126 -26.54 1.50 -14.55
N VAL A 127 -27.53 0.63 -14.78
CA VAL A 127 -28.67 0.89 -15.66
C VAL A 127 -29.20 2.28 -15.29
N GLN A 128 -28.82 3.32 -16.03
CA GLN A 128 -29.07 4.71 -15.65
C GLN A 128 -30.48 5.19 -16.00
N THR A 129 -31.24 4.42 -16.78
CA THR A 129 -32.59 4.83 -17.17
C THR A 129 -33.56 3.65 -17.32
N VAL A 130 -34.87 3.93 -17.16
CA VAL A 130 -35.94 2.96 -17.47
C VAL A 130 -35.93 2.50 -18.94
N GLY A 131 -35.19 3.18 -19.81
CA GLY A 131 -34.94 2.79 -21.21
C GLY A 131 -33.94 1.63 -21.36
N ASP A 132 -33.00 1.49 -20.41
CA ASP A 132 -31.93 0.48 -20.44
C ASP A 132 -32.41 -0.90 -19.96
N LEU A 133 -33.61 -0.99 -19.37
CA LEU A 133 -34.25 -2.28 -19.01
C LEU A 133 -34.54 -3.16 -20.24
N SER A 134 -34.65 -2.55 -21.43
CA SER A 134 -34.89 -3.27 -22.67
C SER A 134 -33.64 -4.00 -23.20
N THR A 135 -32.46 -3.59 -22.75
CA THR A 135 -31.17 -4.18 -23.11
C THR A 135 -30.79 -5.35 -22.19
N VAL A 136 -31.43 -5.47 -21.02
CA VAL A 136 -31.22 -6.57 -20.04
C VAL A 136 -32.29 -7.66 -20.19
N LYS A 137 -32.66 -7.99 -21.42
CA LYS A 137 -33.31 -9.28 -21.70
C LYS A 137 -32.42 -10.08 -22.63
N ASN A 138 -31.92 -11.19 -22.08
CA ASN A 138 -31.29 -12.34 -22.73
C ASN A 138 -29.76 -12.37 -22.72
N ALA A 139 -29.20 -12.71 -21.55
CA ALA A 139 -27.98 -13.51 -21.50
C ALA A 139 -28.00 -14.46 -20.29
N THR A 140 -29.14 -15.11 -20.03
CA THR A 140 -29.20 -16.32 -19.21
C THR A 140 -29.89 -17.37 -20.03
N ASN A 141 -29.10 -18.16 -20.75
CA ASN A 141 -29.31 -19.59 -20.93
C ASN A 141 -28.05 -20.18 -21.56
N LYS A 142 -27.12 -20.63 -20.71
CA LYS A 142 -26.21 -21.72 -21.08
C LYS A 142 -27.00 -23.03 -20.97
N GLU A 143 -28.00 -23.18 -21.83
CA GLU A 143 -28.55 -24.50 -22.13
C GLU A 143 -27.71 -25.07 -23.28
N ILE A 144 -26.96 -26.11 -22.92
CA ILE A 144 -26.34 -27.02 -23.86
C ILE A 144 -27.49 -27.70 -24.61
N GLN A 145 -27.64 -27.42 -25.91
CA GLN A 145 -28.24 -28.37 -26.85
C GLN A 145 -27.95 -28.00 -28.31
N THR A 146 -27.27 -28.93 -28.96
CA THR A 146 -27.20 -29.15 -30.41
C THR A 146 -28.57 -29.05 -31.08
N GLY A 147 -28.69 -28.32 -32.20
CA GLY A 147 -29.89 -28.42 -33.02
C GLY A 147 -30.02 -27.34 -34.09
N ASN A 148 -29.88 -27.74 -35.35
CA ASN A 148 -30.27 -26.97 -36.52
C ASN A 148 -31.76 -26.55 -36.45
N GLU A 149 -32.07 -25.40 -37.05
CA GLU A 149 -33.13 -25.20 -38.06
C GLU A 149 -33.97 -23.92 -37.93
N LYS A 150 -33.96 -23.19 -39.06
CA LYS A 150 -35.08 -22.51 -39.74
C LYS A 150 -35.63 -21.18 -39.21
N LYS A 151 -35.49 -20.20 -40.10
CA LYS A 151 -36.12 -18.88 -40.17
C LYS A 151 -37.65 -18.97 -40.16
N GLU A 152 -38.31 -18.09 -39.41
CA GLU A 152 -39.67 -17.65 -39.74
C GLU A 152 -39.94 -16.20 -39.33
N LYS A 153 -40.84 -15.57 -40.10
CA LYS A 153 -40.95 -14.14 -40.38
C LYS A 153 -41.81 -13.41 -39.36
N ILE A 154 -41.41 -12.21 -38.91
CA ILE A 154 -42.28 -11.29 -38.15
C ILE A 154 -42.73 -10.15 -39.09
N LYS A 155 -44.04 -10.08 -39.38
CA LYS A 155 -44.71 -8.89 -39.92
C LYS A 155 -45.13 -7.97 -38.74
N PRO A 156 -44.89 -6.65 -38.78
CA PRO A 156 -45.36 -5.75 -37.73
C PRO A 156 -46.85 -5.40 -37.88
N LYS A 157 -47.52 -5.29 -36.73
CA LYS A 157 -48.92 -4.85 -36.55
C LYS A 157 -49.07 -3.35 -36.84
N HIS A 158 -50.10 -2.98 -37.59
CA HIS A 158 -50.57 -1.58 -37.65
C HIS A 158 -51.72 -1.41 -36.66
N TYR A 159 -51.57 -0.50 -35.70
CA TYR A 159 -52.66 -0.09 -34.82
C TYR A 159 -53.47 1.03 -35.47
N ASP A 160 -54.78 0.90 -35.33
CA ASP A 160 -55.81 1.87 -35.65
C ASP A 160 -55.79 3.02 -34.63
N ARG A 161 -55.95 4.25 -35.11
CA ARG A 161 -56.28 5.43 -34.29
C ARG A 161 -57.33 6.22 -35.06
N GLY A 162 -58.56 6.12 -34.56
CA GLY A 162 -59.71 6.81 -35.08
C GLY A 162 -59.64 8.33 -34.95
N ARG A 163 -60.44 8.97 -35.80
CA ARG A 163 -61.20 10.17 -35.50
C ARG A 163 -62.50 10.15 -36.29
#